data_AF-A0A2D4JDH5-F1
#
_entry.id   AF-A0A2D4JDH5-F1
#
_cell.length_a   1.000
_cell.length_b   1.000
_cell.length_c   1.000
_cell.angle_alpha   90.00
_cell.angle_beta   90.00
_cell.angle_gamma   90.00
#
_symmetry.space_group_name_H-M   'P 1'
#
loop_
_entity.id
_entity.type
_entity.pdbx_description
1 polymer ?
#
loop_
_entity_poly.entity_id
_entity_poly.type
_entity_poly.pdbx_seq_one_letter_code
_entity_poly.pdbx_strand_id
1 'polypeptide(L)'
;GGSSPKAKLLFSSTVAQKLRSLDEAYNLFHVNNNWYIFLRLHQILCLRLLRIYSQAERQIEEDSREREWEREVLGVKREKSDSPAIQLRLKDPMDIEVEDYYPAFLDMVRNLLDGNMDSSQYEDSLRDMFTIHAYIAFTMDKLIQSIVRQLQHIVSDEICVQVTELYLS
;
A
#
# COMPACT_ATOMS: atom_id res chain seq x y z
N GLY A 1 -27.56 24.18 20.50
CA GLY A 1 -26.10 24.11 20.41
C GLY A 1 -25.70 22.66 20.51
N GLY A 2 -25.19 22.08 19.43
CA GLY A 2 -24.90 20.66 19.32
C GLY A 2 -23.58 20.25 19.98
N SER A 3 -23.52 19.00 20.43
CA SER A 3 -22.28 18.23 20.51
C SER A 3 -22.56 16.79 20.08
N SER A 4 -21.86 16.37 19.02
CA SER A 4 -21.96 15.06 18.38
C SER A 4 -21.49 13.91 19.30
N PRO A 5 -22.11 12.71 19.27
CA PRO A 5 -21.60 11.57 20.00
C PRO A 5 -20.42 10.92 19.26
N LYS A 6 -19.29 10.80 19.95
CA LYS A 6 -18.08 10.08 19.52
C LYS A 6 -18.42 8.63 19.17
N ALA A 7 -18.11 8.22 17.94
CA ALA A 7 -18.18 6.82 17.51
C ALA A 7 -17.23 5.97 18.36
N LYS A 8 -17.79 5.06 19.16
CA LYS A 8 -17.04 4.01 19.83
C LYS A 8 -16.56 3.03 18.75
N LEU A 9 -15.23 2.96 18.57
CA LEU A 9 -14.59 1.98 17.69
C LEU A 9 -14.95 0.57 18.17
N LEU A 10 -15.67 -0.16 17.32
CA LEU A 10 -16.27 -1.48 17.58
C LEU A 10 -15.30 -2.65 17.34
N PHE A 11 -14.00 -2.46 17.55
CA PHE A 11 -13.02 -3.54 17.41
C PHE A 11 -12.39 -3.84 18.76
N SER A 12 -13.19 -4.45 19.64
CA SER A 12 -12.70 -5.03 20.88
C SER A 12 -11.80 -6.24 20.56
N SER A 13 -10.76 -6.38 21.36
CA SER A 13 -9.57 -7.26 21.32
C SER A 13 -9.79 -8.79 21.16
N THR A 14 -10.99 -9.25 20.80
CA THR A 14 -11.33 -10.68 20.65
C THR A 14 -11.05 -11.23 19.24
N VAL A 15 -10.96 -10.36 18.23
CA VAL A 15 -10.83 -10.76 16.80
C VAL A 15 -9.48 -11.41 16.51
N ALA A 16 -8.39 -10.96 17.17
CA ALA A 16 -7.03 -11.44 16.93
C ALA A 16 -6.81 -12.92 17.31
N GLN A 17 -7.52 -13.43 18.33
CA GLN A 17 -7.46 -14.86 18.69
C GLN A 17 -8.36 -15.73 17.80
N LYS A 18 -9.47 -15.18 17.28
CA LYS A 18 -10.39 -15.87 16.36
C LYS A 18 -9.82 -15.98 14.93
N LEU A 19 -8.95 -15.04 14.54
CA LEU A 19 -8.27 -15.03 13.23
C LEU A 19 -7.37 -16.25 12.98
N ARG A 20 -6.79 -16.85 14.03
CA ARG A 20 -5.96 -18.06 13.87
C ARG A 20 -6.74 -19.33 13.51
N SER A 21 -8.05 -19.39 13.77
CA SER A 21 -8.92 -20.48 13.33
C SER A 21 -9.72 -20.14 12.05
N LEU A 22 -9.50 -18.95 11.48
CA LEU A 22 -10.19 -18.44 10.28
C LEU A 22 -9.36 -18.65 9.00
N ASP A 23 -8.13 -19.19 9.09
CA ASP A 23 -7.27 -19.41 7.91
C ASP A 23 -7.90 -20.41 6.91
N GLU A 24 -8.83 -21.25 7.37
CA GLU A 24 -9.65 -22.17 6.56
C GLU A 24 -11.11 -21.71 6.35
N ALA A 25 -11.51 -20.57 6.93
CA ALA A 25 -12.86 -20.08 6.79
C ALA A 25 -13.03 -19.33 5.46
N TYR A 26 -13.83 -19.88 4.55
CA TYR A 26 -14.19 -19.22 3.31
C TYR A 26 -15.69 -18.90 3.28
N ASN A 27 -16.04 -17.76 2.68
CA ASN A 27 -17.41 -17.44 2.33
C ASN A 27 -17.63 -17.84 0.88
N LEU A 28 -18.55 -18.77 0.63
CA LEU A 28 -18.93 -19.14 -0.73
C LEU A 28 -19.81 -18.04 -1.33
N PHE A 29 -19.36 -17.48 -2.46
CA PHE A 29 -20.06 -16.43 -3.19
C PHE A 29 -20.44 -16.95 -4.58
N HIS A 30 -21.72 -17.01 -4.88
CA HIS A 30 -22.25 -17.46 -6.17
C HIS A 30 -22.40 -16.26 -7.09
N VAL A 31 -21.41 -16.05 -7.94
CA VAL A 31 -21.36 -14.90 -8.84
C VAL A 31 -20.89 -15.25 -10.24
N ASN A 32 -21.16 -14.34 -11.17
CA ASN A 32 -20.67 -14.46 -12.54
C ASN A 32 -19.18 -14.07 -12.66
N ASN A 33 -18.64 -14.28 -13.86
CA ASN A 33 -17.23 -14.02 -14.16
C ASN A 33 -16.79 -12.57 -13.87
N ASN A 34 -17.68 -11.60 -14.11
CA ASN A 34 -17.38 -10.18 -13.91
C ASN A 34 -17.07 -9.86 -12.44
N TRP A 35 -17.92 -10.35 -11.53
CA TRP A 35 -17.72 -10.24 -10.10
C TRP A 35 -16.45 -10.96 -9.63
N TYR A 36 -16.22 -12.19 -10.12
CA TYR A 36 -15.01 -12.93 -9.79
C TYR A 36 -13.73 -12.18 -10.20
N ILE A 37 -13.68 -11.66 -11.42
CA ILE A 37 -12.52 -10.90 -11.92
C ILE A 37 -12.30 -9.65 -11.08
N PHE A 38 -13.36 -8.90 -10.73
CA PHE A 38 -13.24 -7.71 -9.88
C PHE A 38 -12.64 -8.06 -8.51
N LEU A 39 -13.21 -9.08 -7.84
CA LEU A 39 -12.74 -9.52 -6.53
C LEU A 39 -11.28 -9.98 -6.59
N ARG A 40 -10.88 -10.67 -7.66
CA ARG A 40 -9.51 -11.12 -7.85
C ARG A 40 -8.54 -9.95 -8.05
N LEU A 41 -8.91 -8.96 -8.86
CA LEU A 41 -8.10 -7.76 -9.06
C LEU A 41 -7.99 -6.94 -7.77
N HIS A 42 -9.10 -6.79 -7.02
CA HIS A 42 -9.11 -6.12 -5.72
C HIS A 42 -8.19 -6.83 -4.71
N GLN A 43 -8.24 -8.17 -4.64
CA GLN A 43 -7.34 -8.95 -3.80
C GLN A 43 -5.87 -8.70 -4.16
N ILE A 44 -5.54 -8.66 -5.45
CA ILE A 44 -4.17 -8.37 -5.92
C ILE A 44 -3.74 -6.97 -5.47
N LEU A 45 -4.63 -5.97 -5.54
CA LEU A 45 -4.36 -4.61 -5.08
C LEU A 45 -4.04 -4.60 -3.58
N CYS A 46 -4.91 -5.20 -2.76
CA CYS A 46 -4.69 -5.29 -1.30
C CYS A 46 -3.38 -6.02 -0.97
N LEU A 47 -3.07 -7.13 -1.66
CA LEU A 47 -1.84 -7.87 -1.45
C LEU A 47 -0.59 -7.05 -1.80
N ARG A 48 -0.63 -6.27 -2.89
CA ARG A 48 0.49 -5.39 -3.26
C ARG A 48 0.67 -4.26 -2.24
N LEU A 49 -0.42 -3.62 -1.83
CA LEU A 49 -0.40 -2.58 -0.81
C LEU A 49 0.15 -3.10 0.52
N LEU A 50 -0.29 -4.28 0.95
CA LEU A 50 0.20 -4.94 2.16
C LEU A 50 1.70 -5.26 2.06
N ARG A 51 2.16 -5.81 0.93
CA ARG A 51 3.57 -6.12 0.73
C ARG A 51 4.46 -4.89 0.81
N ILE A 52 4.03 -3.76 0.22
CA ILE A 52 4.77 -2.50 0.29
C ILE A 52 4.74 -1.94 1.71
N TYR A 53 3.60 -2.03 2.40
CA TYR A 53 3.50 -1.63 3.81
C TYR A 53 4.47 -2.43 4.70
N SER A 54 4.46 -3.76 4.62
CA SER A 54 5.39 -4.61 5.39
C SER A 54 6.85 -4.34 5.04
N GLN A 55 7.12 -3.99 3.77
CA GLN A 55 8.46 -3.60 3.34
C GLN A 55 8.89 -2.27 3.95
N ALA A 56 7.99 -1.29 4.07
CA ALA A 56 8.25 -0.02 4.75
C ALA A 56 8.53 -0.25 6.25
N GLU A 57 7.70 -1.04 6.93
CA GLU A 57 7.92 -1.40 8.35
C GLU A 57 9.29 -2.04 8.59
N ARG A 58 9.70 -2.97 7.71
CA ARG A 58 11.02 -3.59 7.78
C ARG A 58 12.15 -2.57 7.63
N GLN A 59 12.01 -1.62 6.71
CA GLN A 59 13.03 -0.58 6.52
C GLN A 59 13.12 0.36 7.74
N ILE A 60 11.99 0.69 8.37
CA ILE A 60 11.97 1.49 9.61
C ILE A 60 12.72 0.77 10.74
N GLU A 61 12.50 -0.53 10.91
CA GLU A 61 13.18 -1.33 11.93
C GLU A 61 14.69 -1.44 11.66
N GLU A 62 15.07 -1.65 10.39
CA GLU A 62 16.47 -1.72 9.96
C GLU A 62 17.21 -0.41 10.19
N ASP A 63 16.62 0.71 9.78
CA ASP A 63 17.18 2.05 9.95
C ASP A 63 17.24 2.46 11.44
N SER A 64 16.25 2.09 12.25
CA SER A 64 16.30 2.27 13.71
C SER A 64 17.45 1.50 14.35
N ARG A 65 17.62 0.23 13.97
CA ARG A 65 18.70 -0.63 14.47
C ARG A 65 20.07 -0.12 14.04
N GLU A 66 20.21 0.36 12.80
CA GLU A 66 21.44 0.96 12.28
C GLU A 66 21.80 2.24 13.07
N ARG A 67 20.84 3.14 13.27
CA ARG A 67 21.03 4.37 14.07
C ARG A 67 21.43 4.07 15.52
N GLU A 68 20.88 3.01 16.13
CA GLU A 68 21.26 2.58 17.48
C GLU A 68 22.68 2.01 17.52
N TRP A 69 23.02 1.13 16.58
CA TRP A 69 24.37 0.57 16.44
C TRP A 69 25.42 1.65 16.21
N GLU A 70 25.16 2.61 15.32
CA GLU A 70 26.06 3.75 15.08
C GLU A 70 26.28 4.58 16.35
N ARG A 71 25.19 4.84 17.10
CA ARG A 71 25.28 5.58 18.37
C ARG A 71 26.15 4.84 19.39
N GLU A 72 26.03 3.51 19.48
CA GLU A 72 26.78 2.69 20.41
C GLU A 72 28.27 2.58 20.03
N VAL A 73 28.57 2.38 18.74
CA VAL A 73 29.94 2.13 18.26
C VAL A 73 30.73 3.41 18.02
N LEU A 74 30.11 4.43 17.43
CA LEU A 74 30.80 5.66 17.01
C LEU A 74 30.60 6.81 17.99
N GLY A 75 29.60 6.74 18.89
CA GLY A 75 29.27 7.82 19.83
C GLY A 75 28.80 9.12 19.15
N VAL A 76 28.61 9.11 17.83
CA VAL A 76 28.23 10.26 17.00
C VAL A 76 27.00 9.89 16.19
N LYS A 77 26.00 10.78 16.14
CA LYS A 77 24.84 10.64 15.26
C LYS A 77 25.25 11.20 13.89
N ARG A 78 25.45 10.33 12.89
CA ARG A 78 25.64 10.78 11.50
C ARG A 78 24.35 11.38 10.97
N GLU A 79 24.45 12.52 10.30
CA GLU A 79 23.32 13.08 9.55
C GLU A 79 23.24 12.42 8.17
N LYS A 80 22.04 12.31 7.57
CA LYS A 80 21.87 11.73 6.23
C LYS A 80 22.74 12.42 5.16
N SER A 81 23.10 13.69 5.39
CA SER A 81 24.02 14.48 4.56
C SER A 81 25.48 13.99 4.57
N ASP A 82 25.86 13.09 5.48
CA ASP A 82 27.23 12.57 5.60
C ASP A 82 27.53 11.39 4.66
N SER A 83 26.56 10.93 3.88
CA SER A 83 26.80 9.90 2.88
C SER A 83 27.85 10.37 1.87
N PRO A 84 28.91 9.59 1.59
CA PRO A 84 29.93 9.95 0.61
C PRO A 84 29.34 10.28 -0.78
N ALA A 85 28.23 9.62 -1.16
CA ALA A 85 27.56 9.88 -2.42
C ALA A 85 26.88 11.26 -2.47
N ILE A 86 26.34 11.73 -1.35
CA ILE A 86 25.73 13.07 -1.21
C ILE A 86 26.82 14.14 -1.15
N GLN A 87 27.89 13.90 -0.39
CA GLN A 87 29.06 14.79 -0.33
C GLN A 87 29.75 14.96 -1.70
N LEU A 88 29.80 13.88 -2.51
CA LEU A 88 30.33 13.89 -3.87
C LEU A 88 29.34 14.44 -4.91
N ARG A 89 28.14 14.87 -4.51
CA ARG A 89 27.04 15.31 -5.40
C ARG A 89 26.70 14.30 -6.50
N LEU A 90 26.89 13.01 -6.21
CA LEU A 90 26.51 11.92 -7.12
C LEU A 90 25.03 11.55 -6.98
N LYS A 91 24.42 11.92 -5.84
CA LYS A 91 23.00 11.71 -5.54
C LYS A 91 22.48 12.87 -4.69
N ASP A 92 21.34 13.43 -5.05
CA ASP A 92 20.64 14.40 -4.21
C ASP A 92 20.07 13.69 -2.96
N PRO A 93 20.15 14.30 -1.77
CA PRO A 93 19.58 13.73 -0.56
C PRO A 93 18.07 13.52 -0.75
N MET A 94 17.59 12.35 -0.37
CA MET A 94 16.16 12.06 -0.36
C MET A 94 15.56 12.72 0.88
N ASP A 95 14.69 13.71 0.68
CA ASP A 95 14.05 14.48 1.77
C ASP A 95 12.91 13.72 2.47
N ILE A 96 12.77 12.43 2.20
CA ILE A 96 11.73 11.58 2.78
C ILE A 96 12.35 10.76 3.91
N GLU A 97 11.79 10.88 5.11
CA GLU A 97 12.14 10.02 6.23
C GLU A 97 11.65 8.59 5.99
N VAL A 98 12.36 7.59 6.53
CA VAL A 98 12.03 6.16 6.29
C VAL A 98 10.63 5.84 6.82
N GLU A 99 10.27 6.51 7.91
CA GLU A 99 8.96 6.48 8.55
C GLU A 99 7.83 6.99 7.62
N ASP A 100 8.16 7.86 6.66
CA ASP A 100 7.21 8.48 5.72
C ASP A 100 7.17 7.77 4.35
N TYR A 101 7.89 6.66 4.18
CA TYR A 101 7.96 5.95 2.89
C TYR A 101 6.60 5.44 2.41
N TYR A 102 5.78 4.86 3.30
CA TYR A 102 4.48 4.34 2.90
C TYR A 102 3.47 5.45 2.56
N PRO A 103 3.31 6.52 3.37
CA PRO A 103 2.53 7.69 2.99
C PRO A 103 2.97 8.30 1.66
N ALA A 104 4.27 8.53 1.46
CA ALA A 104 4.81 9.09 0.22
C ALA A 104 4.50 8.20 -1.00
N PHE A 105 4.62 6.88 -0.85
CA PHE A 105 4.21 5.92 -1.87
C PHE A 105 2.74 6.08 -2.28
N LEU A 106 1.82 6.25 -1.33
CA LEU A 106 0.40 6.41 -1.64
C LEU A 106 0.13 7.70 -2.42
N ASP A 107 0.82 8.79 -2.10
CA ASP A 107 0.70 10.06 -2.82
C ASP A 107 1.29 9.96 -4.24
N MET A 108 2.41 9.26 -4.39
CA MET A 108 2.98 8.93 -5.69
C MET A 108 2.01 8.13 -6.57
N VAL A 109 1.34 7.11 -6.03
CA VAL A 109 0.32 6.35 -6.76
C VAL A 109 -0.83 7.26 -7.20
N ARG A 110 -1.29 8.19 -6.36
CA ARG A 110 -2.33 9.17 -6.75
C ARG A 110 -1.86 10.07 -7.89
N ASN A 111 -0.66 10.63 -7.78
CA ASN A 111 -0.08 11.48 -8.83
C ASN A 111 0.08 10.73 -10.16
N LEU A 112 0.45 9.45 -10.12
CA LEU A 112 0.54 8.60 -11.31
C LEU A 112 -0.85 8.37 -11.95
N LEU A 113 -1.88 8.16 -11.12
CA LEU A 113 -3.26 7.99 -11.61
C LEU A 113 -3.85 9.29 -12.18
N ASP A 114 -3.51 10.42 -11.59
CA ASP A 114 -3.93 11.75 -12.06
C ASP A 114 -3.16 12.21 -13.31
N GLY A 115 -2.12 11.47 -13.72
CA GLY A 115 -1.26 11.81 -14.86
C GLY A 115 -0.26 12.94 -14.58
N ASN A 116 -0.09 13.31 -13.31
CA ASN A 116 0.87 14.33 -12.85
C ASN A 116 2.29 13.79 -12.70
N MET A 117 2.49 12.50 -12.90
CA MET A 117 3.79 11.82 -12.86
C MET A 117 3.81 10.71 -13.93
N ASP A 118 4.91 10.57 -14.65
CA ASP A 118 5.06 9.51 -15.63
C ASP A 118 5.57 8.20 -15.00
N SER A 119 5.41 7.09 -15.73
CA SER A 119 5.77 5.75 -15.23
C SER A 119 7.27 5.59 -14.96
N SER A 120 8.15 6.24 -15.73
CA SER A 120 9.60 6.11 -15.53
C SER A 120 9.99 6.80 -14.23
N GLN A 121 9.55 8.06 -14.05
CA GLN A 121 9.81 8.83 -12.84
C GLN A 121 9.27 8.11 -11.59
N TYR A 122 8.04 7.60 -11.66
CA TYR A 122 7.44 6.82 -10.58
C TYR A 122 8.29 5.63 -10.17
N GLU A 123 8.69 4.80 -11.14
CA GLU A 123 9.47 3.60 -10.86
C GLU A 123 10.87 3.92 -10.32
N ASP A 124 11.53 4.96 -10.84
CA ASP A 124 12.84 5.40 -10.37
C ASP A 124 12.78 5.88 -8.92
N SER A 125 11.81 6.71 -8.57
CA SER A 125 11.60 7.15 -7.19
C SER A 125 11.27 5.99 -6.25
N LEU A 126 10.49 4.99 -6.70
CA LEU A 126 10.26 3.79 -5.89
C LEU A 126 11.51 2.93 -5.72
N ARG A 127 12.38 2.85 -6.74
CA ARG A 127 13.67 2.16 -6.63
C ARG A 127 14.58 2.85 -5.62
N ASP A 128 14.52 4.18 -5.53
CA ASP A 128 15.27 4.92 -4.52
C ASP A 128 14.76 4.66 -3.09
N MET A 129 13.44 4.53 -2.90
CA MET A 129 12.82 4.27 -1.59
C MET A 129 12.93 2.80 -1.15
N PHE A 130 12.47 1.88 -2.00
CA PHE A 130 12.27 0.46 -1.67
C PHE A 130 13.31 -0.46 -2.32
N THR A 131 14.29 0.08 -3.06
CA THR A 131 15.38 -0.67 -3.70
C THR A 131 14.84 -1.77 -4.62
N ILE A 132 15.37 -2.99 -4.51
CA ILE A 132 14.98 -4.15 -5.29
C ILE A 132 13.53 -4.60 -5.02
N HIS A 133 12.89 -4.16 -3.94
CA HIS A 133 11.53 -4.57 -3.58
C HIS A 133 10.45 -3.71 -4.25
N ALA A 134 10.84 -2.62 -4.92
CA ALA A 134 9.95 -1.67 -5.58
C ALA A 134 9.08 -2.29 -6.68
N TYR A 135 9.53 -3.37 -7.33
CA TYR A 135 8.88 -3.98 -8.50
C TYR A 135 7.41 -4.38 -8.26
N ILE A 136 7.04 -4.65 -7.01
CA ILE A 136 5.68 -5.03 -6.61
C ILE A 136 4.68 -3.90 -6.94
N ALA A 137 5.16 -2.65 -6.93
CA ALA A 137 4.36 -1.45 -7.11
C ALA A 137 4.43 -0.83 -8.52
N PHE A 138 5.24 -1.35 -9.45
CA PHE A 138 5.45 -0.72 -10.77
C PHE A 138 4.19 -0.66 -11.65
N THR A 139 3.23 -1.56 -11.43
CA THR A 139 2.02 -1.66 -12.26
C THR A 139 0.74 -1.36 -11.48
N MET A 140 0.82 -0.49 -10.47
CA MET A 140 -0.33 -0.09 -9.64
C MET A 140 -1.37 0.68 -10.46
N ASP A 141 -0.94 1.56 -11.35
CA ASP A 141 -1.77 2.30 -12.30
C ASP A 141 -2.63 1.35 -13.17
N LYS A 142 -2.00 0.38 -13.84
CA LYS A 142 -2.67 -0.56 -14.75
C LYS A 142 -3.61 -1.49 -14.00
N LEU A 143 -3.24 -1.89 -12.79
CA LEU A 143 -4.10 -2.68 -11.92
C LEU A 143 -5.34 -1.90 -11.54
N ILE A 144 -5.19 -0.67 -11.06
CA ILE A 144 -6.31 0.19 -10.65
C ILE A 144 -7.21 0.52 -11.84
N GLN A 145 -6.64 0.86 -13.00
CA GLN A 145 -7.40 1.06 -14.24
C GLN A 145 -8.20 -0.19 -14.64
N SER A 146 -7.64 -1.39 -14.45
CA SER A 146 -8.34 -2.64 -14.74
C SER A 146 -9.47 -2.91 -13.75
N ILE A 147 -9.28 -2.58 -12.47
CA ILE A 147 -10.34 -2.64 -11.46
C ILE A 147 -11.48 -1.69 -11.82
N VAL A 148 -11.17 -0.45 -12.19
CA VAL A 148 -12.17 0.56 -12.58
C VAL A 148 -12.95 0.11 -13.83
N ARG A 149 -12.27 -0.40 -14.86
CA ARG A 149 -12.96 -0.99 -16.03
C ARG A 149 -13.87 -2.16 -15.63
N GLN A 150 -13.40 -3.05 -14.77
CA GLN A 150 -14.22 -4.18 -14.34
C GLN A 150 -15.43 -3.74 -13.53
N LEU A 151 -15.29 -2.69 -12.71
CA LEU A 151 -16.40 -2.08 -11.98
C LEU A 151 -17.45 -1.51 -12.95
N GLN A 152 -17.01 -0.85 -14.03
CA GLN A 152 -17.92 -0.36 -15.09
C GLN A 152 -18.72 -1.51 -15.71
N HIS A 153 -18.10 -2.66 -15.97
CA HIS A 153 -18.81 -3.84 -16.46
C HIS A 153 -19.84 -4.38 -15.45
N ILE A 154 -19.51 -4.39 -14.16
CA ILE A 154 -20.43 -4.84 -13.11
C ILE A 154 -21.69 -3.96 -13.03
N VAL A 155 -21.54 -2.64 -13.13
CA VAL A 155 -22.70 -1.73 -13.03
C VAL A 155 -23.52 -1.63 -14.31
N SER A 156 -22.96 -2.06 -15.45
CA SER A 156 -23.63 -1.96 -16.76
C SER A 156 -24.32 -3.26 -17.19
N ASP A 157 -23.91 -4.41 -16.66
CA ASP A 157 -24.43 -5.73 -17.02
C ASP A 157 -25.63 -6.09 -16.12
N GLU A 158 -26.79 -6.34 -16.74
CA GLU A 158 -28.03 -6.69 -16.05
C GLU A 158 -27.89 -7.89 -15.11
N ILE A 159 -27.11 -8.91 -15.49
CA ILE A 159 -26.88 -10.10 -14.65
C ILE A 159 -26.07 -9.72 -13.41
N CYS A 160 -25.08 -8.83 -13.55
CA CYS A 160 -24.30 -8.34 -12.42
C CYS A 160 -25.16 -7.54 -11.44
N VAL A 161 -26.11 -6.76 -11.94
CA VAL A 161 -27.07 -6.00 -11.12
C VAL A 161 -27.99 -6.94 -10.35
N GLN A 162 -28.57 -7.96 -11.00
CA GLN A 162 -29.41 -8.97 -10.33
C GLN A 162 -28.64 -9.73 -9.24
N VAL A 163 -27.37 -10.07 -9.49
CA VAL A 163 -26.49 -10.68 -8.47
C VAL A 163 -26.31 -9.74 -7.29
N THR A 164 -26.18 -8.44 -7.52
CA THR A 164 -26.07 -7.44 -6.43
C THR A 164 -27.35 -7.41 -5.60
N GLU A 165 -28.52 -7.41 -6.25
CA GLU A 165 -29.82 -7.42 -5.58
C GLU A 165 -30.01 -8.66 -4.71
N LEU A 166 -29.56 -9.84 -5.17
CA LEU A 166 -29.63 -11.10 -4.41
C LEU A 166 -28.90 -11.03 -3.06
N TYR A 167 -27.81 -10.27 -2.98
CA TYR A 167 -27.00 -10.15 -1.76
C TYR A 167 -27.36 -8.94 -0.89
N LEU A 168 -28.18 -8.02 -1.41
CA LEU A 168 -28.68 -6.85 -0.67
C LEU A 168 -30.11 -7.04 -0.13
N SER A 169 -30.84 -8.07 -0.60
CA SER A 169 -32.14 -8.51 -0.04
C SER A 169 -31.97 -9.26 1.27
#